data_AF-A0A8T4T1N2-F1
#
_entry.id   AF-A0A8T4T1N2-F1
#
_cell.length_a   1.000
_cell.length_b   1.000
_cell.length_c   1.000
_cell.angle_alpha   90.00
_cell.angle_beta   90.00
_cell.angle_gamma   90.00
#
_symmetry.space_group_name_H-M   'P 1'
#
loop_
_entity.id
_entity.type
_entity.pdbx_description
1 polymer ?
#
loop_
_entity_poly.entity_id
_entity_poly.type
_entity_poly.pdbx_seq_one_letter_code
_entity_poly.pdbx_strand_id
1 'polypeptide(L)'
;MKKLAKYAGITLFLSNVAGCSNVKTFFNQPIPLSVHTYNVVVPNIKLNITDEKNFIHVQDIINTLEHVPDNLQFICNTNQGIVDIFDGYMNDHPLRSSIKSKGCDGCYDLEAKTTIVPANIEVIVQERQAYVDEGYTALHEYGHMVDHLLGFPSNSKAFVNLFGDSLINNRNYFARFILRKEEINWNKATEYFADHFSSFYYSKKSREGMKKLNPEICKFFEKLEKSVPPLQ
;
A
#
# COMPACT_ATOMS: atom_id res chain seq x y z
N MET A 1 23.40 -8.07 -3.39
CA MET A 1 23.79 -7.67 -2.01
C MET A 1 24.28 -6.21 -1.83
N LYS A 2 24.67 -5.45 -2.87
CA LYS A 2 25.15 -4.05 -2.70
C LYS A 2 24.06 -2.97 -2.48
N LYS A 3 22.76 -3.32 -2.40
CA LYS A 3 21.65 -2.35 -2.27
C LYS A 3 20.93 -2.31 -0.91
N LEU A 4 21.26 -3.22 0.02
CA LEU A 4 20.69 -3.22 1.38
C LEU A 4 21.43 -2.28 2.35
N ALA A 5 22.54 -1.68 1.94
CA ALA A 5 23.35 -0.81 2.79
C ALA A 5 22.70 0.55 3.14
N LYS A 6 21.55 0.90 2.54
CA LYS A 6 20.82 2.15 2.85
C LYS A 6 20.10 2.07 4.22
N TYR A 7 19.95 0.87 4.78
CA TYR A 7 19.19 0.62 6.02
C TYR A 7 20.04 0.08 7.18
N ALA A 8 21.38 0.08 7.05
CA ALA A 8 22.28 -0.35 8.10
C ALA A 8 23.08 0.84 8.64
N GLY A 9 22.89 1.14 9.93
CA GLY A 9 23.84 1.95 10.69
C GLY A 9 25.25 1.36 10.55
N ILE A 10 26.20 2.21 10.18
CA ILE A 10 27.58 1.89 9.87
C ILE A 10 28.30 1.28 11.09
N THR A 11 28.91 0.11 10.93
CA THR A 11 30.34 -0.11 11.26
C THR A 11 30.91 -1.16 10.30
N LEU A 12 31.91 -0.73 9.53
CA LEU A 12 32.65 -1.47 8.50
C LEU A 12 33.67 -2.42 9.12
N PHE A 13 33.90 -3.59 8.49
CA PHE A 13 35.26 -4.08 8.25
C PHE A 13 35.34 -4.82 6.91
N LEU A 14 36.31 -4.40 6.10
CA LEU A 14 36.59 -4.86 4.72
C LEU A 14 37.29 -6.22 4.71
N SER A 15 37.06 -7.00 3.65
CA SER A 15 38.15 -7.69 2.96
C SER A 15 37.83 -7.97 1.49
N ASN A 16 38.77 -7.58 0.65
CA ASN A 16 38.84 -7.75 -0.81
C ASN A 16 38.77 -9.21 -1.24
N VAL A 17 38.07 -9.49 -2.35
CA VAL A 17 38.61 -10.40 -3.38
C VAL A 17 38.11 -9.95 -4.76
N ALA A 18 39.07 -9.77 -5.67
CA ALA A 18 38.87 -9.52 -7.09
C ALA A 18 38.42 -10.81 -7.82
N GLY A 19 37.61 -10.65 -8.87
CA GLY A 19 37.24 -11.76 -9.74
C GLY A 19 36.52 -11.25 -10.98
N CYS A 20 37.26 -11.11 -12.07
CA CYS A 20 36.74 -10.81 -13.41
C CYS A 20 35.82 -11.94 -13.92
N SER A 21 34.66 -11.57 -14.44
CA SER A 21 33.99 -12.34 -15.49
C SER A 21 33.03 -11.46 -16.27
N ASN A 22 33.27 -11.40 -17.58
CA ASN A 22 32.49 -10.67 -18.58
C ASN A 22 31.04 -11.17 -18.60
N VAL A 23 30.12 -10.38 -18.05
CA VAL A 23 28.69 -10.51 -18.31
C VAL A 23 28.33 -9.42 -19.31
N LYS A 24 27.83 -9.84 -20.49
CA LYS A 24 27.22 -8.94 -21.47
C LYS A 24 26.07 -8.21 -20.78
N THR A 25 26.31 -6.95 -20.42
CA THR A 25 25.29 -6.02 -19.96
C THR A 25 24.37 -5.72 -21.14
N PHE A 26 23.20 -6.34 -21.16
CA PHE A 26 22.08 -5.74 -21.85
C PHE A 26 21.80 -4.41 -21.17
N PHE A 27 22.01 -3.32 -21.90
CA PHE A 27 21.55 -2.00 -21.49
C PHE A 27 20.03 -2.06 -21.38
N ASN A 28 19.54 -2.29 -20.16
CA ASN A 28 18.21 -1.84 -19.79
C ASN A 28 18.24 -0.33 -20.02
N GLN A 29 17.56 0.13 -21.06
CA GLN A 29 17.27 1.54 -21.20
C GLN A 29 16.61 1.97 -19.89
N PRO A 30 17.11 3.03 -19.22
CA PRO A 30 16.44 3.55 -18.05
C PRO A 30 15.02 3.93 -18.49
N ILE A 31 14.04 3.19 -17.97
CA ILE A 31 12.64 3.61 -18.03
C ILE A 31 12.66 5.03 -17.47
N PRO A 32 12.20 6.05 -18.20
CA PRO A 32 12.18 7.40 -17.69
C PRO A 32 11.33 7.39 -16.41
N LEU A 33 12.02 7.52 -15.27
CA LEU A 33 11.39 7.77 -13.98
C LEU A 33 10.51 8.99 -14.18
N SER A 34 9.19 8.78 -14.09
CA SER A 34 8.27 9.90 -14.06
C SER A 34 8.67 10.84 -12.93
N VAL A 35 8.58 12.14 -13.16
CA VAL A 35 9.12 13.27 -12.38
C VAL A 35 8.41 13.48 -11.02
N HIS A 36 8.03 12.40 -10.34
CA HIS A 36 7.57 12.39 -8.97
C HIS A 36 8.25 11.22 -8.25
N THR A 37 9.54 11.35 -7.95
CA THR A 37 10.18 10.48 -6.97
C THR A 37 9.80 11.02 -5.59
N TYR A 38 8.70 10.52 -5.05
CA TYR A 38 8.28 10.68 -3.66
C TYR A 38 9.18 9.82 -2.75
N ASN A 39 10.49 10.10 -2.79
CA ASN A 39 11.52 9.16 -2.32
C ASN A 39 12.38 9.77 -1.20
N VAL A 40 11.87 10.79 -0.50
CA VAL A 40 12.58 11.39 0.63
C VAL A 40 12.17 10.70 1.93
N VAL A 41 10.88 10.42 2.09
CA VAL A 41 10.32 9.74 3.25
C VAL A 41 10.23 8.25 2.94
N VAL A 42 10.66 7.45 3.90
CA VAL A 42 10.48 5.99 3.88
C VAL A 42 9.45 5.66 4.95
N PRO A 43 8.48 4.76 4.70
CA PRO A 43 7.53 4.37 5.74
C PRO A 43 8.27 3.79 6.95
N ASN A 44 7.70 3.94 8.14
CA ASN A 44 8.22 3.26 9.34
C ASN A 44 7.96 1.76 9.24
N ILE A 45 8.99 0.97 8.92
CA ILE A 45 8.87 -0.47 8.68
C ILE A 45 9.48 -1.25 9.83
N LYS A 46 8.73 -2.23 10.32
CA LYS A 46 9.18 -3.27 11.24
C LYS A 46 9.21 -4.59 10.47
N LEU A 47 10.33 -5.31 10.56
CA LEU A 47 10.50 -6.60 9.90
C LEU A 47 10.44 -7.71 10.94
N ASN A 48 9.40 -8.52 10.89
CA ASN A 48 9.27 -9.77 11.65
C ASN A 48 9.42 -10.95 10.67
N ILE A 49 10.63 -11.09 10.12
CA ILE A 49 10.98 -12.10 9.12
C ILE A 49 11.97 -13.09 9.72
N THR A 50 11.70 -14.37 9.56
CA THR A 50 12.50 -15.49 10.05
C THR A 50 13.10 -16.33 8.92
N ASP A 51 12.45 -16.42 7.76
CA ASP A 51 12.95 -17.11 6.56
C ASP A 51 13.53 -16.11 5.56
N GLU A 52 14.84 -16.24 5.29
CA GLU A 52 15.57 -15.37 4.37
C GLU A 52 15.01 -15.38 2.94
N LYS A 53 14.31 -16.44 2.53
CA LYS A 53 13.68 -16.51 1.21
C LYS A 53 12.63 -15.42 1.01
N ASN A 54 12.02 -14.94 2.09
CA ASN A 54 10.99 -13.91 2.03
C ASN A 54 11.55 -12.49 1.86
N PHE A 55 12.87 -12.29 1.94
CA PHE A 55 13.46 -10.96 1.74
C PHE A 55 13.22 -10.36 0.35
N ILE A 56 13.01 -11.20 -0.69
CA ILE A 56 12.66 -10.72 -2.03
C ILE A 56 11.31 -9.98 -2.00
N HIS A 57 10.30 -10.60 -1.39
CA HIS A 57 8.96 -10.04 -1.25
C HIS A 57 8.93 -8.81 -0.34
N VAL A 58 9.72 -8.80 0.74
CA VAL A 58 9.90 -7.62 1.60
C VAL A 58 10.34 -6.41 0.77
N GLN A 59 11.31 -6.60 -0.13
CA GLN A 59 11.79 -5.50 -0.97
C GLN A 59 10.71 -5.03 -1.95
N ASP A 60 9.91 -5.94 -2.51
CA ASP A 60 8.82 -5.59 -3.42
C ASP A 60 7.69 -4.83 -2.70
N ILE A 61 7.35 -5.23 -1.47
CA ILE A 61 6.43 -4.48 -0.59
C ILE A 61 6.95 -3.07 -0.36
N ILE A 62 8.22 -2.93 0.07
CA ILE A 62 8.85 -1.62 0.33
C ILE A 62 8.79 -0.73 -0.91
N ASN A 63 9.24 -1.25 -2.05
CA ASN A 63 9.25 -0.50 -3.31
C ASN A 63 7.84 -0.04 -3.70
N THR A 64 6.83 -0.87 -3.45
CA THR A 64 5.44 -0.54 -3.78
C THR A 64 4.89 0.54 -2.85
N LEU A 65 5.22 0.50 -1.56
CA LEU A 65 4.82 1.54 -0.60
C LEU A 65 5.48 2.90 -0.91
N GLU A 66 6.70 2.91 -1.45
CA GLU A 66 7.40 4.13 -1.90
C GLU A 66 6.69 4.84 -3.08
N HIS A 67 5.68 4.22 -3.72
CA HIS A 67 4.84 4.92 -4.69
C HIS A 67 3.87 5.93 -4.05
N VAL A 68 3.63 5.83 -2.73
CA VAL A 68 2.79 6.76 -1.99
C VAL A 68 3.53 8.10 -1.82
N PRO A 69 2.88 9.25 -2.00
CA PRO A 69 3.49 10.56 -1.82
C PRO A 69 4.14 10.79 -0.44
N ASP A 70 5.32 11.41 -0.45
CA ASP A 70 6.15 11.69 0.74
C ASP A 70 5.37 12.36 1.86
N ASN A 71 4.44 13.24 1.53
CA ASN A 71 3.64 13.98 2.51
C ASN A 71 2.62 13.08 3.22
N LEU A 72 2.02 12.10 2.53
CA LEU A 72 1.17 11.09 3.16
C LEU A 72 1.99 10.12 4.01
N GLN A 73 3.16 9.70 3.50
CA GLN A 73 4.09 8.87 4.27
C GLN A 73 4.55 9.58 5.55
N PHE A 74 4.85 10.87 5.44
CA PHE A 74 5.28 11.69 6.57
C PHE A 74 4.21 11.80 7.65
N ILE A 75 2.94 11.98 7.28
CA ILE A 75 1.82 11.95 8.22
C ILE A 75 1.78 10.61 8.95
N CYS A 76 1.91 9.50 8.22
CA CYS A 76 1.91 8.17 8.84
C CYS A 76 3.06 8.07 9.86
N ASN A 77 4.27 8.45 9.45
CA ASN A 77 5.45 8.35 10.31
C ASN A 77 5.36 9.24 11.55
N THR A 78 4.93 10.50 11.41
CA THR A 78 4.80 11.45 12.53
C THR A 78 3.68 11.05 13.50
N ASN A 79 2.68 10.32 13.04
CA ASN A 79 1.60 9.80 13.87
C ASN A 79 1.86 8.39 14.42
N GLN A 80 3.12 7.93 14.37
CA GLN A 80 3.57 6.62 14.85
C GLN A 80 2.92 5.44 14.12
N GLY A 81 2.50 5.64 12.87
CA GLY A 81 2.09 4.56 12.00
C GLY A 81 3.26 3.62 11.72
N ILE A 82 3.00 2.31 11.74
CA ILE A 82 4.00 1.25 11.51
C ILE A 82 3.48 0.30 10.45
N VAL A 83 4.35 -0.12 9.53
CA VAL A 83 4.13 -1.26 8.64
C VAL A 83 4.95 -2.44 9.18
N ASP A 84 4.27 -3.44 9.70
CA ASP A 84 4.86 -4.68 10.21
C ASP A 84 4.79 -5.77 9.13
N ILE A 85 5.93 -6.09 8.53
CA ILE A 85 6.03 -7.12 7.50
C ILE A 85 6.40 -8.44 8.19
N PHE A 86 5.52 -9.43 8.06
CA PHE A 86 5.55 -10.66 8.85
C PHE A 86 5.52 -11.91 7.97
N ASP A 87 6.34 -12.93 8.26
CA ASP A 87 6.39 -14.15 7.44
C ASP A 87 5.76 -15.40 8.05
N GLY A 88 5.16 -15.29 9.23
CA GLY A 88 4.36 -16.36 9.82
C GLY A 88 2.91 -16.34 9.33
N TYR A 89 2.12 -17.32 9.78
CA TYR A 89 0.68 -17.28 9.53
C TYR A 89 0.11 -16.08 10.28
N MET A 90 -0.68 -15.26 9.58
CA MET A 90 -1.28 -14.06 10.18
C MET A 90 -1.95 -14.35 11.55
N ASN A 91 -2.52 -15.56 11.77
CA ASN A 91 -3.21 -15.97 13.00
C ASN A 91 -2.28 -16.00 14.22
N ASP A 92 -0.98 -16.14 13.97
CA ASP A 92 0.07 -16.22 14.98
C ASP A 92 0.64 -14.82 15.30
N HIS A 93 0.24 -13.78 14.57
CA HIS A 93 0.70 -12.43 14.81
C HIS A 93 0.11 -11.89 16.13
N PRO A 94 0.92 -11.36 17.08
CA PRO A 94 0.44 -10.94 18.40
C PRO A 94 -0.68 -9.90 18.35
N LEU A 95 -0.60 -8.96 17.40
CA LEU A 95 -1.60 -7.92 17.19
C LEU A 95 -2.88 -8.43 16.51
N ARG A 96 -2.90 -9.65 15.93
CA ARG A 96 -4.11 -10.21 15.32
C ARG A 96 -5.05 -10.84 16.36
N SER A 97 -4.60 -11.08 17.59
CA SER A 97 -5.44 -11.65 18.65
C SER A 97 -6.71 -10.84 18.95
N SER A 98 -6.73 -9.55 18.60
CA SER A 98 -7.89 -8.65 18.65
C SER A 98 -8.84 -8.76 17.44
N ILE A 99 -8.39 -9.30 16.29
CA ILE A 99 -9.09 -9.28 15.00
C ILE A 99 -9.62 -10.68 14.66
N LYS A 100 -10.92 -10.92 14.88
CA LYS A 100 -11.60 -12.20 14.59
C LYS A 100 -11.90 -12.43 13.10
N SER A 101 -10.97 -12.19 12.19
CA SER A 101 -11.14 -12.51 10.76
C SER A 101 -10.38 -13.80 10.42
N LYS A 102 -11.06 -14.78 9.82
CA LYS A 102 -10.38 -15.97 9.25
C LYS A 102 -9.86 -15.61 7.86
N GLY A 103 -8.59 -15.89 7.59
CA GLY A 103 -8.00 -15.84 6.24
C GLY A 103 -7.83 -14.45 5.62
N CYS A 104 -7.46 -13.43 6.40
CA CYS A 104 -7.09 -12.14 5.83
C CYS A 104 -5.64 -12.15 5.32
N ASP A 105 -5.44 -11.57 4.13
CA ASP A 105 -4.15 -11.42 3.47
C ASP A 105 -3.35 -10.22 4.01
N GLY A 106 -3.86 -9.57 5.04
CA GLY A 106 -3.31 -8.40 5.71
C GLY A 106 -4.29 -7.93 6.80
N CYS A 107 -3.88 -7.00 7.65
CA CYS A 107 -4.83 -6.26 8.48
C CYS A 107 -4.24 -4.96 9.01
N TYR A 108 -5.09 -3.98 9.27
CA TYR A 108 -4.75 -2.77 9.98
C TYR A 108 -5.36 -2.76 11.39
N ASP A 109 -4.51 -2.58 12.41
CA ASP A 109 -4.93 -2.36 13.79
C ASP A 109 -5.02 -0.85 14.08
N LEU A 110 -6.23 -0.38 14.39
CA LEU A 110 -6.54 1.03 14.66
C LEU A 110 -5.86 1.56 15.92
N GLU A 111 -5.81 0.76 17.00
CA GLU A 111 -5.28 1.20 18.30
C GLU A 111 -3.75 1.26 18.26
N ALA A 112 -3.13 0.21 17.73
CA ALA A 112 -1.68 0.12 17.56
C ALA A 112 -1.17 0.94 16.36
N LYS A 113 -2.08 1.47 15.51
CA LYS A 113 -1.77 2.16 14.25
C LYS A 113 -0.78 1.37 13.39
N THR A 114 -0.97 0.06 13.36
CA THR A 114 -0.04 -0.87 12.72
C THR A 114 -0.74 -1.61 11.59
N THR A 115 -0.20 -1.44 10.39
CA THR A 115 -0.53 -2.23 9.21
C THR A 115 0.33 -3.49 9.22
N ILE A 116 -0.30 -4.67 9.25
CA ILE A 116 0.37 -5.96 9.26
C ILE A 116 0.24 -6.57 7.87
N VAL A 117 1.38 -6.84 7.24
CA VAL A 117 1.47 -7.32 5.87
C VAL A 117 2.22 -8.65 5.86
N PRO A 118 1.63 -9.74 5.36
CA PRO A 118 2.36 -10.98 5.17
C PRO A 118 3.41 -10.83 4.07
N ALA A 119 4.62 -11.30 4.35
CA ALA A 119 5.74 -11.28 3.42
C ALA A 119 5.62 -12.31 2.29
N ASN A 120 4.65 -13.21 2.35
CA ASN A 120 4.39 -14.19 1.31
C ASN A 120 2.89 -14.41 1.22
N ILE A 121 2.31 -13.90 0.14
CA ILE A 121 0.91 -14.14 -0.22
C ILE A 121 0.95 -15.12 -1.39
N GLU A 122 0.28 -16.27 -1.27
CA GLU A 122 0.02 -17.09 -2.44
C GLU A 122 -0.79 -16.25 -3.43
N VAL A 123 -0.20 -15.90 -4.56
CA VAL A 123 -0.88 -15.09 -5.59
C VAL A 123 -2.13 -15.84 -6.05
N ILE A 124 -3.30 -15.42 -5.59
CA ILE A 124 -4.57 -15.97 -6.05
C ILE A 124 -4.92 -15.25 -7.35
N VAL A 125 -4.59 -15.90 -8.48
CA VAL A 125 -5.06 -15.43 -9.79
C VAL A 125 -6.56 -15.72 -9.89
N GLN A 126 -7.40 -14.76 -9.51
CA GLN A 126 -8.83 -14.84 -9.83
C GLN A 126 -9.03 -14.43 -11.29
N GLU A 127 -9.59 -15.33 -12.11
CA GLU A 127 -9.80 -15.17 -13.56
C GLU A 127 -10.61 -13.92 -14.00
N ARG A 128 -11.05 -13.06 -13.07
CA ARG A 128 -11.86 -11.87 -13.38
C ARG A 128 -11.47 -10.56 -12.67
N GLN A 129 -10.53 -10.54 -11.72
CA GLN A 129 -10.13 -9.32 -11.02
C GLN A 129 -8.63 -9.32 -10.70
N ALA A 130 -8.10 -8.11 -10.49
CA ALA A 130 -6.68 -7.76 -10.43
C ALA A 130 -5.81 -8.73 -9.63
N TYR A 131 -4.55 -8.87 -10.07
CA TYR A 131 -3.50 -9.54 -9.30
C TYR A 131 -3.47 -8.97 -7.89
N VAL A 132 -3.81 -9.78 -6.89
CA VAL A 132 -3.55 -9.49 -5.48
C VAL A 132 -2.18 -10.11 -5.18
N ASP A 133 -1.16 -9.28 -5.19
CA ASP A 133 0.17 -9.62 -4.70
C ASP A 133 0.44 -8.92 -3.37
N GLU A 134 1.57 -9.22 -2.76
CA GLU A 134 2.01 -8.64 -1.49
C GLU A 134 2.10 -7.11 -1.52
N GLY A 135 2.46 -6.51 -2.66
CA GLY A 135 2.53 -5.07 -2.83
C GLY A 135 1.16 -4.41 -2.84
N TYR A 136 0.19 -5.02 -3.53
CA TYR A 136 -1.20 -4.56 -3.54
C TYR A 136 -1.81 -4.64 -2.14
N THR A 137 -1.61 -5.77 -1.45
CA THR A 137 -2.13 -5.94 -0.08
C THR A 137 -1.46 -4.97 0.89
N ALA A 138 -0.15 -4.75 0.77
CA ALA A 138 0.55 -3.75 1.56
C ALA A 138 -0.08 -2.36 1.39
N LEU A 139 -0.36 -1.94 0.15
CA LEU A 139 -1.04 -0.66 -0.10
C LEU A 139 -2.47 -0.63 0.44
N HIS A 140 -3.18 -1.75 0.47
CA HIS A 140 -4.56 -1.82 0.98
C HIS A 140 -4.57 -1.50 2.46
N GLU A 141 -3.77 -2.24 3.22
CA GLU A 141 -3.67 -2.05 4.65
C GLU A 141 -3.02 -0.70 5.00
N TYR A 142 -2.11 -0.19 4.16
CA TYR A 142 -1.56 1.16 4.30
C TYR A 142 -2.62 2.23 4.01
N GLY A 143 -3.53 1.97 3.08
CA GLY A 143 -4.67 2.82 2.77
C GLY A 143 -5.61 2.97 3.97
N HIS A 144 -5.88 1.89 4.70
CA HIS A 144 -6.62 1.93 5.98
C HIS A 144 -5.92 2.81 7.00
N MET A 145 -4.60 2.70 7.12
CA MET A 145 -3.81 3.55 8.01
C MET A 145 -3.90 5.03 7.61
N VAL A 146 -3.72 5.34 6.32
CA VAL A 146 -3.83 6.72 5.82
C VAL A 146 -5.23 7.28 6.07
N ASP A 147 -6.27 6.51 5.80
CA ASP A 147 -7.66 6.93 6.06
C ASP A 147 -7.87 7.26 7.53
N HIS A 148 -7.48 6.37 8.44
CA HIS A 148 -7.59 6.61 9.87
C HIS A 148 -6.81 7.85 10.32
N LEU A 149 -5.54 7.96 9.94
CA LEU A 149 -4.66 9.05 10.40
C LEU A 149 -5.02 10.42 9.83
N LEU A 150 -5.77 10.47 8.72
CA LEU A 150 -6.35 11.68 8.16
C LEU A 150 -7.75 12.01 8.70
N GLY A 151 -8.25 11.26 9.68
CA GLY A 151 -9.56 11.48 10.28
C GLY A 151 -10.72 10.93 9.45
N PHE A 152 -10.50 9.82 8.76
CA PHE A 152 -11.47 9.09 7.93
C PHE A 152 -12.07 9.94 6.80
N PRO A 153 -11.26 10.43 5.84
CA PRO A 153 -11.78 11.04 4.61
C PRO A 153 -12.76 10.14 3.86
N SER A 154 -12.68 8.81 4.00
CA SER A 154 -13.66 7.85 3.52
C SER A 154 -15.07 8.07 4.09
N ASN A 155 -15.19 8.60 5.31
CA ASN A 155 -16.46 8.92 5.96
C ASN A 155 -16.99 10.31 5.58
N SER A 156 -16.30 11.03 4.68
CA SER A 156 -16.77 12.33 4.22
C SER A 156 -17.89 12.19 3.20
N LYS A 157 -18.84 13.16 3.20
CA LYS A 157 -19.84 13.29 2.13
C LYS A 157 -19.18 13.40 0.75
N ALA A 158 -18.01 14.05 0.68
CA ALA A 158 -17.27 14.19 -0.58
C ALA A 158 -16.87 12.83 -1.17
N PHE A 159 -16.41 11.89 -0.33
CA PHE A 159 -16.06 10.54 -0.78
C PHE A 159 -17.30 9.69 -1.07
N VAL A 160 -18.28 9.66 -0.17
CA VAL A 160 -19.49 8.84 -0.34
C VAL A 160 -20.27 9.25 -1.60
N ASN A 161 -20.35 10.54 -1.90
CA ASN A 161 -21.06 11.04 -3.08
C ASN A 161 -20.39 10.64 -4.40
N LEU A 162 -19.10 10.25 -4.42
CA LEU A 162 -18.45 9.72 -5.62
C LEU A 162 -19.14 8.46 -6.13
N PHE A 163 -19.79 7.73 -5.23
CA PHE A 163 -20.48 6.49 -5.53
C PHE A 163 -21.98 6.70 -5.80
N GLY A 164 -22.56 7.82 -5.37
CA GLY A 164 -24.01 8.08 -5.33
C GLY A 164 -24.76 7.94 -6.67
N ASP A 165 -24.21 8.49 -7.76
CA ASP A 165 -24.85 8.37 -9.09
C ASP A 165 -24.51 7.04 -9.80
N SER A 166 -23.39 6.42 -9.44
CA SER A 166 -22.94 5.12 -9.97
C SER A 166 -23.69 3.93 -9.36
N LEU A 167 -24.17 4.12 -8.11
CA LEU A 167 -25.02 3.23 -7.33
C LEU A 167 -26.36 2.94 -8.02
N ILE A 168 -26.93 3.95 -8.67
CA ILE A 168 -28.23 3.88 -9.36
C ILE A 168 -28.10 3.22 -10.73
N ASN A 169 -26.97 3.41 -11.42
CA ASN A 169 -26.78 2.97 -12.81
C ASN A 169 -26.06 1.63 -12.97
N ASN A 170 -25.80 0.89 -11.88
CA ASN A 170 -25.31 -0.49 -11.93
C ASN A 170 -23.93 -0.68 -12.59
N ARG A 171 -23.18 0.41 -12.82
CA ARG A 171 -21.88 0.39 -13.52
C ARG A 171 -20.69 0.16 -12.59
N ASN A 172 -20.89 0.25 -11.28
CA ASN A 172 -19.86 -0.03 -10.30
C ASN A 172 -20.38 -1.06 -9.30
N TYR A 173 -20.04 -2.34 -9.52
CA TYR A 173 -20.49 -3.48 -8.71
C TYR A 173 -20.22 -3.28 -7.21
N PHE A 174 -19.14 -2.58 -6.91
CA PHE A 174 -18.69 -2.23 -5.56
C PHE A 174 -19.57 -1.17 -4.88
N ALA A 175 -20.07 -0.19 -5.63
CA ALA A 175 -20.86 0.90 -5.07
C ALA A 175 -22.12 0.39 -4.35
N ARG A 176 -22.76 -0.70 -4.85
CA ARG A 176 -23.94 -1.35 -4.26
C ARG A 176 -23.80 -1.82 -2.82
N PHE A 177 -22.59 -1.99 -2.29
CA PHE A 177 -22.37 -2.46 -0.92
C PHE A 177 -22.14 -1.32 0.09
N ILE A 178 -21.89 -0.09 -0.39
CA ILE A 178 -21.78 1.10 0.47
C ILE A 178 -23.15 1.50 1.01
N LEU A 179 -24.20 1.37 0.20
CA LEU A 179 -25.58 1.64 0.60
C LEU A 179 -26.33 0.33 0.82
N ARG A 180 -26.46 -0.09 2.08
CA ARG A 180 -27.40 -1.16 2.44
C ARG A 180 -28.65 -0.49 3.01
N LYS A 181 -29.76 -0.55 2.28
CA LYS A 181 -31.07 -0.03 2.74
C LYS A 181 -31.05 1.46 3.12
N GLU A 182 -30.53 2.33 2.25
CA GLU A 182 -30.50 3.80 2.45
C GLU A 182 -29.58 4.29 3.60
N GLU A 183 -28.87 3.38 4.27
CA GLU A 183 -27.85 3.71 5.28
C GLU A 183 -26.44 3.54 4.70
N ILE A 184 -25.56 4.50 5.01
CA ILE A 184 -24.13 4.42 4.65
C ILE A 184 -23.46 3.41 5.57
N ASN A 185 -22.90 2.36 4.97
CA ASN A 185 -22.04 1.43 5.69
C ASN A 185 -20.62 2.00 5.76
N TRP A 186 -20.30 2.68 6.86
CA TRP A 186 -19.01 3.32 7.08
C TRP A 186 -17.83 2.33 7.03
N ASN A 187 -17.99 1.13 7.60
CA ASN A 187 -16.97 0.08 7.50
C ASN A 187 -16.73 -0.37 6.05
N LYS A 188 -17.71 -0.23 5.16
CA LYS A 188 -17.49 -0.47 3.73
C LYS A 188 -16.81 0.72 3.06
N ALA A 189 -17.12 1.95 3.46
CA ALA A 189 -16.46 3.13 2.91
C ALA A 189 -14.94 3.10 3.16
N THR A 190 -14.50 2.67 4.34
CA THR A 190 -13.06 2.50 4.67
C THR A 190 -12.39 1.43 3.79
N GLU A 191 -13.02 0.26 3.62
CA GLU A 191 -12.52 -0.78 2.70
C GLU A 191 -12.43 -0.28 1.26
N TYR A 192 -13.44 0.46 0.79
CA TYR A 192 -13.39 1.04 -0.55
C TYR A 192 -12.32 2.10 -0.71
N PHE A 193 -12.08 2.89 0.33
CA PHE A 193 -10.96 3.82 0.32
C PHE A 193 -9.65 3.04 0.15
N ALA A 194 -9.42 1.99 0.94
CA ALA A 194 -8.24 1.15 0.86
C ALA A 194 -8.07 0.48 -0.52
N ASP A 195 -9.13 -0.12 -1.07
CA ASP A 195 -9.09 -0.76 -2.40
C ASP A 195 -8.68 0.23 -3.51
N HIS A 196 -9.28 1.43 -3.50
CA HIS A 196 -8.98 2.44 -4.52
C HIS A 196 -7.64 3.13 -4.26
N PHE A 197 -7.22 3.24 -2.99
CA PHE A 197 -5.89 3.71 -2.62
C PHE A 197 -4.81 2.79 -3.21
N SER A 198 -4.96 1.47 -3.01
CA SER A 198 -4.09 0.46 -3.63
C SER A 198 -4.06 0.59 -5.13
N SER A 199 -5.22 0.61 -5.77
CA SER A 199 -5.31 0.75 -7.22
C SER A 199 -4.64 2.03 -7.74
N PHE A 200 -4.76 3.15 -7.02
CA PHE A 200 -4.21 4.44 -7.41
C PHE A 200 -2.67 4.53 -7.27
N TYR A 201 -2.10 3.91 -6.24
CA TYR A 201 -0.66 3.96 -5.96
C TYR A 201 0.13 2.73 -6.42
N TYR A 202 -0.53 1.63 -6.77
CA TYR A 202 0.16 0.38 -7.13
C TYR A 202 1.07 0.51 -8.36
N SER A 203 0.58 1.08 -9.47
CA SER A 203 1.42 1.35 -10.63
C SER A 203 0.83 2.42 -11.54
N LYS A 204 1.65 3.01 -12.42
CA LYS A 204 1.19 3.96 -13.45
C LYS A 204 0.06 3.37 -14.30
N LYS A 205 0.18 2.12 -14.73
CA LYS A 205 -0.84 1.42 -15.53
C LYS A 205 -2.15 1.25 -14.75
N SER A 206 -2.06 0.88 -13.48
CA SER A 206 -3.24 0.76 -12.61
C SER A 206 -3.95 2.11 -12.45
N ARG A 207 -3.19 3.17 -12.15
CA ARG A 207 -3.69 4.54 -12.04
C ARG A 207 -4.35 5.03 -13.34
N GLU A 208 -3.76 4.74 -14.50
CA GLU A 208 -4.35 5.08 -15.80
C GLU A 208 -5.65 4.31 -16.07
N GLY A 209 -5.72 3.03 -15.68
CA GLY A 209 -6.94 2.23 -15.73
C GLY A 209 -8.04 2.82 -14.85
N MET A 210 -7.69 3.17 -13.61
CA MET A 210 -8.60 3.83 -12.68
C MET A 210 -9.08 5.19 -13.20
N LYS A 211 -8.21 5.99 -13.84
CA LYS A 211 -8.58 7.28 -14.43
C LYS A 211 -9.60 7.15 -15.57
N LYS A 212 -9.56 6.02 -16.30
CA LYS A 212 -10.53 5.72 -17.37
C LYS A 212 -11.87 5.24 -16.81
N LEU A 213 -11.84 4.38 -15.78
CA LEU A 213 -13.04 3.73 -15.24
C LEU A 213 -13.75 4.58 -14.17
N ASN A 214 -12.99 5.22 -13.29
CA ASN A 214 -13.44 5.96 -12.11
C ASN A 214 -12.70 7.31 -11.97
N PRO A 215 -12.83 8.24 -12.93
CA PRO A 215 -12.09 9.51 -12.93
C PRO A 215 -12.32 10.38 -11.69
N GLU A 216 -13.52 10.37 -11.12
CA GLU A 216 -13.83 11.16 -9.93
C GLU A 216 -13.09 10.65 -8.68
N ILE A 217 -12.87 9.33 -8.57
CA ILE A 217 -12.07 8.76 -7.50
C ILE A 217 -10.59 9.14 -7.67
N CYS A 218 -10.06 9.14 -8.90
CA CYS A 218 -8.72 9.67 -9.15
C CYS A 218 -8.57 11.13 -8.72
N LYS A 219 -9.52 11.99 -9.11
CA LYS A 219 -9.52 13.41 -8.69
C LYS A 219 -9.59 13.56 -7.18
N PHE A 220 -10.32 12.69 -6.49
CA PHE A 220 -10.38 12.68 -5.04
C PHE A 220 -9.00 12.43 -4.42
N PHE A 221 -8.26 11.40 -4.87
CA PHE A 221 -6.91 11.14 -4.37
C PHE A 221 -5.92 12.25 -4.77
N GLU A 222 -5.96 12.76 -6.00
CA GLU A 222 -5.12 13.90 -6.42
C GLU A 222 -5.37 15.16 -5.56
N LYS A 223 -6.60 15.34 -5.07
CA LYS A 223 -6.95 16.43 -4.14
C LYS A 223 -6.46 16.12 -2.72
N LEU A 224 -6.57 14.87 -2.28
CA LEU A 224 -6.07 14.40 -0.98
C LEU A 224 -4.57 14.67 -0.86
N GLU A 225 -3.80 14.30 -1.89
CA GLU A 225 -2.36 14.57 -1.99
C GLU A 225 -2.03 16.05 -1.79
N LYS A 226 -2.84 16.95 -2.34
CA LYS A 226 -2.62 18.41 -2.24
C LYS A 226 -3.10 19.02 -0.93
N SER A 227 -4.01 18.34 -0.22
CA SER A 227 -4.55 18.83 1.05
C SER A 227 -3.58 18.67 2.22
N VAL A 228 -2.59 17.80 2.07
CA VAL A 228 -1.52 17.60 3.03
C VAL A 228 -0.33 18.50 2.65
N PRO A 229 0.11 19.42 3.55
CA PRO A 229 1.20 20.34 3.24
C PRO A 229 2.46 19.60 2.77
N PRO A 230 3.20 20.13 1.79
CA PRO A 230 4.49 19.58 1.42
C PRO A 230 5.47 19.69 2.60
N LEU A 231 6.43 18.77 2.65
CA LEU A 231 7.55 18.84 3.60
C LEU A 231 8.28 20.18 3.44
N GLN A 232 8.45 20.89 4.55
CA GLN A 232 9.24 22.14 4.62
C GLN A 232 10.71 21.83 4.87
#